data_AF-A0A2V9GFH7-F1
#
_entry.id   AF-A0A2V9GFH7-F1
#
_cell.length_a   1.000
_cell.length_b   1.000
_cell.length_c   1.000
_cell.angle_alpha   90.00
_cell.angle_beta   90.00
_cell.angle_gamma   90.00
#
_symmetry.space_group_name_H-M   'P 1'
#
loop_
_entity.id
_entity.type
_entity.pdbx_description
1 polymer ?
#
loop_
_entity_poly.entity_id
_entity_poly.type
_entity_poly.pdbx_seq_one_letter_code
_entity_poly.pdbx_strand_id
1 'polypeptide(L)'
;MPNTVGTQIARTFDWVLCKAAGITFDTIQYFNKRNPNPSVTPKWSDKPLLKSWEKSKPTLGFPRQTDSLCPACVKEAREAIIAGKKDWRDLMHEKVGEIKAQIIERDGQVWMVKDCPLHGHYEDMMAVDSKWLSWIERQYPGRDIPAHNDEDLHKHGSSTVRYGRGSVLTVDLTNRCNMMCDPCFMDANQVGYVHELGWEEIKEILDNALKIKPRRQMSVQFSGGEPTMSPYFFDAVAYARKIGYNSVQAATNGIEFAKSKEFCKKAFEAGMRYADLQFDGIGNDANSHRQIGNLFDVKLRAIENMHEAGIEIVLVVTIVNNVNNDQVGTVVKFAMENPKKIAFVSFQPVSFTGRDEDITPERRLRQRYTLSHLAKDVSNQVGKVEPRRDWFPISFVSTFAGFSDMVKGQDSQWGSLSCGCHPNCGVGTALMINKETKEWAPVPRFLDAVQLTKDVTDI
;
A
#
# COMPACT_ATOMS: atom_id res chain seq x y z
N MET A 1 32.61 18.01 -23.92
CA MET A 1 34.07 17.93 -23.70
C MET A 1 34.76 17.68 -25.03
N PRO A 2 35.92 18.31 -25.32
CA PRO A 2 36.63 18.10 -26.59
C PRO A 2 37.15 16.66 -26.70
N ASN A 3 36.99 16.05 -27.87
CA ASN A 3 37.47 14.70 -28.18
C ASN A 3 38.99 14.77 -28.48
N THR A 4 39.81 14.68 -27.44
CA THR A 4 41.27 14.62 -27.55
C THR A 4 41.72 13.15 -27.60
N VAL A 5 42.91 12.88 -28.15
CA VAL A 5 43.50 11.52 -28.17
C VAL A 5 43.57 10.92 -26.76
N GLY A 6 43.89 11.74 -25.75
CA GLY A 6 43.89 11.32 -24.34
C GLY A 6 42.51 10.93 -23.80
N THR A 7 41.43 11.61 -24.20
CA THR A 7 40.06 11.22 -23.81
C THR A 7 39.58 9.98 -24.54
N GLN A 8 40.05 9.71 -25.77
CA GLN A 8 39.78 8.45 -26.47
C GLN A 8 40.46 7.26 -25.80
N ILE A 9 41.76 7.37 -25.46
CA ILE A 9 42.50 6.31 -24.76
C ILE A 9 41.87 6.00 -23.40
N ALA A 10 41.51 7.03 -22.63
CA ALA A 10 40.85 6.85 -21.34
C ALA A 10 39.50 6.13 -21.47
N ARG A 11 38.68 6.48 -22.49
CA ARG A 11 37.40 5.79 -22.77
C ARG A 11 37.59 4.35 -23.21
N THR A 12 38.61 4.06 -24.03
CA THR A 12 38.91 2.69 -24.44
C THR A 12 39.39 1.85 -23.26
N PHE A 13 40.24 2.41 -22.39
CA PHE A 13 40.68 1.73 -21.18
C PHE A 13 39.53 1.45 -20.22
N ASP A 14 38.67 2.45 -19.95
CA ASP A 14 37.46 2.31 -19.14
C ASP A 14 36.53 1.22 -19.73
N TRP A 15 36.31 1.24 -21.04
CA TRP A 15 35.51 0.22 -21.73
C TRP A 15 36.09 -1.19 -21.57
N VAL A 16 37.41 -1.36 -21.74
CA VAL A 16 38.09 -2.65 -21.56
C VAL A 16 37.97 -3.12 -20.12
N LEU A 17 38.19 -2.24 -19.14
CA LEU A 17 38.07 -2.56 -17.72
C LEU A 17 36.65 -3.00 -17.36
N CYS A 18 35.63 -2.24 -17.79
CA CYS A 18 34.23 -2.60 -17.59
C CYS A 18 33.86 -3.92 -18.23
N LYS A 19 34.35 -4.21 -19.45
CA LYS A 19 34.11 -5.49 -20.13
C LYS A 19 34.79 -6.65 -19.42
N ALA A 20 36.04 -6.49 -18.99
CA ALA A 20 36.77 -7.51 -18.25
C ALA A 20 36.10 -7.79 -16.88
N ALA A 21 35.66 -6.74 -16.17
CA ALA A 21 34.92 -6.87 -14.93
C ALA A 21 33.59 -7.61 -15.13
N GLY A 22 32.83 -7.27 -16.19
CA GLY A 22 31.58 -7.95 -16.54
C GLY A 22 31.78 -9.45 -16.81
N ILE A 23 32.75 -9.82 -17.65
CA ILE A 23 33.08 -11.23 -17.94
C ILE A 23 33.50 -11.97 -16.66
N THR A 24 34.31 -11.32 -15.82
CA THR A 24 34.77 -11.90 -14.55
C THR A 24 33.59 -12.15 -13.61
N PHE A 25 32.69 -11.17 -13.48
CA PHE A 25 31.47 -11.29 -12.68
C PHE A 25 30.57 -12.41 -13.19
N ASP A 26 30.30 -12.46 -14.51
CA ASP A 26 29.49 -13.51 -15.13
C ASP A 26 30.08 -14.91 -14.90
N THR A 27 31.41 -15.02 -14.97
CA THR A 27 32.13 -16.27 -14.70
C THR A 27 31.98 -16.69 -13.24
N ILE A 28 32.17 -15.77 -12.29
CA ILE A 28 31.97 -16.04 -10.85
C ILE A 28 30.52 -16.45 -10.59
N GLN A 29 29.55 -15.75 -11.18
CA GLN A 29 28.12 -16.05 -11.05
C GLN A 29 27.76 -17.43 -11.61
N TYR A 30 28.36 -17.83 -12.75
CA TYR A 30 28.18 -19.16 -13.31
C TYR A 30 28.60 -20.27 -12.32
N PHE A 31 29.74 -20.11 -11.66
CA PHE A 31 30.19 -21.08 -10.64
C PHE A 31 29.36 -21.03 -9.36
N ASN A 32 29.00 -19.83 -8.87
CA ASN A 32 28.15 -19.67 -7.68
C ASN A 32 26.76 -20.34 -7.85
N LYS A 33 26.18 -20.28 -9.06
CA LYS A 33 24.90 -20.93 -9.37
C LYS A 33 24.97 -22.46 -9.33
N ARG A 34 26.15 -23.07 -9.46
CA ARG A 34 26.32 -24.52 -9.48
C ARG A 34 26.29 -25.15 -8.08
N ASN A 35 26.71 -24.41 -7.06
CA ASN A 35 26.68 -24.85 -5.67
C ASN A 35 26.38 -23.66 -4.73
N PRO A 36 25.13 -23.18 -4.68
CA PRO A 36 24.77 -22.00 -3.89
C PRO A 36 24.91 -22.29 -2.39
N ASN A 37 25.43 -21.32 -1.65
CA ASN A 37 25.44 -21.38 -0.18
C ASN A 37 24.02 -21.53 0.38
N PRO A 38 23.85 -22.26 1.50
CA PRO A 38 22.56 -22.39 2.15
C PRO A 38 22.01 -21.02 2.53
N SER A 39 20.68 -20.90 2.45
CA SER A 39 19.99 -19.70 2.88
C SER A 39 20.12 -19.50 4.39
N VAL A 40 20.23 -18.24 4.77
CA VAL A 40 20.34 -17.82 6.16
C VAL A 40 18.98 -17.86 6.84
N THR A 41 18.91 -18.40 8.06
CA THR A 41 17.74 -18.34 8.94
C THR A 41 17.95 -17.30 10.04
N PRO A 42 17.30 -16.12 9.96
CA PRO A 42 17.45 -15.08 10.97
C PRO A 42 16.57 -15.34 12.20
N LYS A 43 16.92 -14.78 13.37
CA LYS A 43 16.17 -14.99 14.64
C LYS A 43 14.69 -14.63 14.58
N TRP A 44 14.29 -13.73 13.68
CA TRP A 44 12.90 -13.30 13.50
C TRP A 44 12.04 -14.25 12.64
N SER A 45 12.60 -15.35 12.11
CA SER A 45 11.89 -16.35 11.30
C SER A 45 12.34 -17.76 11.66
N ASP A 46 11.42 -18.72 11.70
CA ASP A 46 11.77 -20.15 11.87
C ASP A 46 12.10 -20.83 10.53
N LYS A 47 11.90 -20.10 9.43
CA LYS A 47 12.21 -20.52 8.06
C LYS A 47 13.33 -19.65 7.47
N PRO A 48 14.19 -20.22 6.60
CA PRO A 48 15.26 -19.46 5.96
C PRO A 48 14.71 -18.37 5.03
N LEU A 49 15.53 -17.35 4.78
CA LEU A 49 15.29 -16.39 3.71
C LEU A 49 15.20 -17.12 2.36
N LEU A 50 14.24 -16.75 1.52
CA LEU A 50 14.11 -17.34 0.19
C LEU A 50 15.09 -16.70 -0.78
N LYS A 51 15.80 -17.53 -1.53
CA LYS A 51 16.52 -17.12 -2.74
C LYS A 51 15.52 -16.67 -3.81
N SER A 52 15.99 -15.87 -4.75
CA SER A 52 15.14 -15.30 -5.80
C SER A 52 14.39 -16.33 -6.63
N TRP A 53 15.03 -17.47 -6.95
CA TRP A 53 14.43 -18.58 -7.68
C TRP A 53 13.50 -19.46 -6.83
N GLU A 54 13.55 -19.35 -5.49
CA GLU A 54 12.65 -20.07 -4.57
C GLU A 54 11.35 -19.29 -4.33
N LYS A 55 11.32 -18.00 -4.63
CA LYS A 55 10.13 -17.16 -4.47
C LYS A 55 9.05 -17.55 -5.48
N SER A 56 7.93 -18.07 -4.98
CA SER A 56 6.76 -18.33 -5.82
C SER A 56 6.13 -17.04 -6.36
N LYS A 57 5.49 -17.13 -7.52
CA LYS A 57 4.68 -16.05 -8.10
C LYS A 57 3.24 -16.56 -8.36
N PRO A 58 2.20 -15.73 -8.23
CA PRO A 58 0.88 -16.06 -8.76
C PRO A 58 0.94 -16.19 -10.28
N THR A 59 -0.08 -16.80 -10.87
CA THR A 59 -0.31 -16.67 -12.31
C THR A 59 -0.59 -15.21 -12.64
N LEU A 60 0.28 -14.62 -13.48
CA LEU A 60 0.19 -13.25 -13.97
C LEU A 60 -0.01 -13.28 -15.50
N GLY A 61 -0.26 -12.12 -16.12
CA GLY A 61 -0.60 -11.99 -17.54
C GLY A 61 -2.07 -12.28 -17.84
N PHE A 62 -2.50 -12.00 -19.06
CA PHE A 62 -3.88 -12.23 -19.50
C PHE A 62 -3.89 -12.83 -20.92
N PRO A 63 -4.82 -13.75 -21.23
CA PRO A 63 -5.91 -14.18 -20.37
C PRO A 63 -5.45 -15.11 -19.22
N ARG A 64 -6.10 -15.02 -18.06
CA ARG A 64 -5.91 -15.96 -16.94
C ARG A 64 -7.18 -16.14 -16.12
N GLN A 65 -7.29 -17.28 -15.44
CA GLN A 65 -8.34 -17.51 -14.44
C GLN A 65 -7.80 -17.23 -13.03
N THR A 66 -8.65 -16.68 -12.16
CA THR A 66 -8.37 -16.45 -10.74
C THR A 66 -9.62 -16.74 -9.90
N ASP A 67 -9.43 -16.80 -8.58
CA ASP A 67 -10.54 -16.73 -7.62
C ASP A 67 -10.95 -15.26 -7.40
N SER A 68 -12.23 -15.03 -7.17
CA SER A 68 -12.85 -13.74 -6.87
C SER A 68 -14.05 -13.94 -5.95
N LEU A 69 -14.66 -12.84 -5.50
CA LEU A 69 -15.88 -12.86 -4.70
C LEU A 69 -17.07 -12.34 -5.49
N CYS A 70 -18.20 -13.04 -5.39
CA CYS A 70 -19.50 -12.56 -5.84
C CYS A 70 -19.97 -11.41 -4.91
N PRO A 71 -20.18 -10.19 -5.44
CA PRO A 71 -20.59 -9.06 -4.60
C PRO A 71 -21.91 -9.29 -3.87
N ALA A 72 -22.88 -9.96 -4.50
CA ALA A 72 -24.18 -10.24 -3.91
C ALA A 72 -24.10 -11.36 -2.86
N CYS A 73 -23.41 -12.48 -3.13
CA CYS A 73 -23.21 -13.53 -2.12
C CYS A 73 -22.58 -12.99 -0.83
N VAL A 74 -21.60 -12.09 -0.93
CA VAL A 74 -20.93 -11.51 0.24
C VAL A 74 -21.91 -10.67 1.07
N LYS A 75 -22.77 -9.87 0.42
CA LYS A 75 -23.80 -9.07 1.11
C LYS A 75 -24.83 -9.97 1.81
N GLU A 76 -25.36 -10.95 1.09
CA GLU A 76 -26.35 -11.90 1.62
C GLU A 76 -25.78 -12.68 2.82
N ALA A 77 -24.51 -13.10 2.74
CA ALA A 77 -23.84 -13.78 3.84
C ALA A 77 -23.69 -12.87 5.06
N ARG A 78 -23.25 -11.62 4.87
CA ARG A 78 -23.16 -10.62 5.95
C ARG A 78 -24.52 -10.39 6.59
N GLU A 79 -25.57 -10.18 5.81
CA GLU A 79 -26.94 -9.97 6.30
C GLU A 79 -27.45 -11.19 7.07
N ALA A 80 -27.19 -12.40 6.58
CA ALA A 80 -27.56 -13.64 7.28
C ALA A 80 -26.85 -13.77 8.64
N ILE A 81 -25.57 -13.41 8.72
CA ILE A 81 -24.81 -13.40 9.98
C ILE A 81 -25.36 -12.36 10.95
N ILE A 82 -25.57 -11.11 10.50
CA ILE A 82 -26.11 -10.03 11.33
C ILE A 82 -27.52 -10.37 11.84
N ALA A 83 -28.35 -11.02 11.01
CA ALA A 83 -29.67 -11.48 11.38
C ALA A 83 -29.68 -12.74 12.28
N GLY A 84 -28.50 -13.27 12.66
CA GLY A 84 -28.37 -14.47 13.49
C GLY A 84 -28.78 -15.78 12.79
N LYS A 85 -28.93 -15.76 11.47
CA LYS A 85 -29.29 -16.95 10.65
C LYS A 85 -28.10 -17.85 10.34
N LYS A 86 -26.89 -17.29 10.39
CA LYS A 86 -25.61 -17.99 10.17
C LYS A 86 -24.59 -17.57 11.24
N ASP A 87 -23.63 -18.43 11.55
CA ASP A 87 -22.53 -18.10 12.44
C ASP A 87 -21.43 -17.36 11.65
N TRP A 88 -20.83 -16.34 12.24
CA TRP A 88 -19.74 -15.61 11.61
C TRP A 88 -18.50 -16.50 11.37
N ARG A 89 -18.35 -17.59 12.13
CA ARG A 89 -17.31 -18.60 11.95
C ARG A 89 -17.37 -19.30 10.59
N ASP A 90 -18.51 -19.25 9.90
CA ASP A 90 -18.61 -19.72 8.51
C ASP A 90 -17.58 -18.99 7.62
N LEU A 91 -17.30 -17.71 7.89
CA LEU A 91 -16.29 -16.93 7.15
C LEU A 91 -14.85 -17.44 7.39
N MET A 92 -14.60 -18.18 8.47
CA MET A 92 -13.28 -18.73 8.79
C MET A 92 -13.02 -20.05 8.05
N HIS A 93 -14.06 -20.84 7.81
CA HIS A 93 -13.96 -22.23 7.38
C HIS A 93 -14.54 -22.49 5.99
N GLU A 94 -15.47 -21.66 5.55
CA GLU A 94 -16.11 -21.76 4.24
C GLU A 94 -15.52 -20.76 3.25
N LYS A 95 -15.73 -21.03 1.96
CA LYS A 95 -15.35 -20.14 0.84
C LYS A 95 -16.56 -19.32 0.40
N VAL A 96 -17.14 -18.60 1.36
CA VAL A 96 -18.41 -17.89 1.18
C VAL A 96 -18.31 -16.89 0.02
N GLY A 97 -19.11 -17.11 -1.01
CA GLY A 97 -19.16 -16.23 -2.19
C GLY A 97 -17.95 -16.34 -3.13
N GLU A 98 -17.04 -17.29 -2.92
CA GLU A 98 -15.90 -17.52 -3.82
C GLU A 98 -16.40 -18.06 -5.18
N ILE A 99 -16.03 -17.38 -6.26
CA ILE A 99 -16.33 -17.76 -7.64
C ILE A 99 -15.08 -17.65 -8.50
N LYS A 100 -15.08 -18.33 -9.65
CA LYS A 100 -14.02 -18.15 -10.66
C LYS A 100 -14.24 -16.86 -11.44
N ALA A 101 -13.15 -16.16 -11.73
CA ALA A 101 -13.13 -15.00 -12.59
C ALA A 101 -12.08 -15.16 -13.68
N GLN A 102 -12.38 -14.64 -14.87
CA GLN A 102 -11.45 -14.51 -15.99
C GLN A 102 -10.91 -13.09 -16.04
N ILE A 103 -9.59 -12.95 -16.11
CA ILE A 103 -8.93 -11.69 -16.39
C ILE A 103 -8.57 -11.70 -17.86
N ILE A 104 -9.18 -10.79 -18.64
CA ILE A 104 -9.05 -10.73 -20.10
C ILE A 104 -8.60 -9.34 -20.56
N GLU A 105 -8.00 -9.29 -21.74
CA GLU A 105 -7.77 -8.03 -22.47
C GLU A 105 -8.90 -7.77 -23.46
N ARG A 106 -9.46 -6.56 -23.44
CA ARG A 106 -10.48 -6.07 -24.37
C ARG A 106 -10.12 -4.64 -24.74
N ASP A 107 -9.88 -4.36 -26.01
CA ASP A 107 -9.56 -3.02 -26.54
C ASP A 107 -8.39 -2.30 -25.84
N GLY A 108 -7.34 -3.05 -25.49
CA GLY A 108 -6.18 -2.52 -24.76
C GLY A 108 -6.43 -2.25 -23.27
N GLN A 109 -7.61 -2.58 -22.75
CA GLN A 109 -7.98 -2.53 -21.34
C GLN A 109 -7.98 -3.94 -20.74
N VAL A 110 -7.87 -4.05 -19.42
CA VAL A 110 -7.91 -5.32 -18.70
C VAL A 110 -9.14 -5.37 -17.82
N TRP A 111 -9.92 -6.43 -17.97
CA TRP A 111 -11.22 -6.64 -17.32
C TRP A 111 -11.22 -7.93 -16.52
N MET A 112 -11.84 -7.88 -15.34
CA MET A 112 -12.22 -9.06 -14.57
C MET A 112 -13.67 -9.38 -14.87
N VAL A 113 -13.91 -10.56 -15.44
CA VAL A 113 -15.23 -11.07 -15.82
C VAL A 113 -15.55 -12.26 -14.91
N LYS A 114 -16.71 -12.26 -14.27
CA LYS A 114 -17.10 -13.30 -13.31
C LYS A 114 -18.58 -13.64 -13.46
N ASP A 115 -18.88 -14.94 -13.40
CA ASP A 115 -20.23 -15.47 -13.48
C ASP A 115 -20.54 -16.19 -12.17
N CYS A 116 -21.49 -15.65 -11.42
CA CYS A 116 -22.04 -16.31 -10.25
C CYS A 116 -23.22 -17.18 -10.67
N PRO A 117 -23.26 -18.47 -10.27
CA PRO A 117 -24.41 -19.34 -10.55
C PRO A 117 -25.75 -18.84 -9.99
N LEU A 118 -25.70 -17.98 -8.95
CA LEU A 118 -26.88 -17.44 -8.27
C LEU A 118 -27.25 -16.04 -8.75
N HIS A 119 -26.25 -15.18 -8.96
CA HIS A 119 -26.45 -13.75 -9.19
C HIS A 119 -26.10 -13.27 -10.61
N GLY A 120 -25.70 -14.20 -11.48
CA GLY A 120 -25.41 -13.91 -12.87
C GLY A 120 -24.06 -13.24 -13.09
N HIS A 121 -24.00 -12.38 -14.09
CA HIS A 121 -22.78 -11.87 -14.68
C HIS A 121 -22.32 -10.55 -14.05
N TYR A 122 -21.02 -10.41 -13.84
CA TYR A 122 -20.38 -9.16 -13.44
C TYR A 122 -19.08 -8.92 -14.21
N GLU A 123 -18.81 -7.66 -14.55
CA GLU A 123 -17.51 -7.23 -15.08
C GLU A 123 -16.99 -6.02 -14.28
N ASP A 124 -15.69 -6.03 -13.97
CA ASP A 124 -15.00 -4.94 -13.30
C ASP A 124 -13.70 -4.60 -14.05
N MET A 125 -13.51 -3.34 -14.40
CA MET A 125 -12.28 -2.89 -15.05
C MET A 125 -11.11 -2.90 -14.05
N MET A 126 -10.02 -3.57 -14.43
CA MET A 126 -8.78 -3.65 -13.65
C MET A 126 -7.74 -2.62 -14.10
N ALA A 127 -7.63 -2.38 -15.41
CA ALA A 127 -6.71 -1.39 -15.97
C ALA A 127 -7.23 -0.81 -17.29
N VAL A 128 -6.97 0.47 -17.55
CA VAL A 128 -7.25 1.15 -18.83
C VAL A 128 -6.12 0.99 -19.85
N ASP A 129 -4.99 0.42 -19.45
CA ASP A 129 -3.83 0.16 -20.30
C ASP A 129 -3.22 -1.20 -19.94
N SER A 130 -3.40 -2.17 -20.83
CA SER A 130 -2.88 -3.54 -20.70
C SER A 130 -1.36 -3.60 -20.72
N LYS A 131 -0.68 -2.72 -21.48
CA LYS A 131 0.78 -2.65 -21.54
C LYS A 131 1.35 -2.11 -20.25
N TRP A 132 0.66 -1.16 -19.62
CA TRP A 132 1.00 -0.69 -18.27
C TRP A 132 0.85 -1.82 -17.24
N LEU A 133 -0.26 -2.55 -17.24
CA LEU A 133 -0.44 -3.64 -16.29
C LEU A 133 0.60 -4.75 -16.48
N SER A 134 0.93 -5.08 -17.72
CA SER A 134 1.99 -6.03 -18.06
C SER A 134 3.37 -5.58 -17.57
N TRP A 135 3.64 -4.27 -17.61
CA TRP A 135 4.85 -3.68 -17.04
C TRP A 135 4.88 -3.89 -15.52
N ILE A 136 3.81 -3.56 -14.81
CA ILE A 136 3.71 -3.70 -13.35
C ILE A 136 3.87 -5.17 -12.92
N GLU A 137 3.17 -6.10 -13.56
CA GLU A 137 3.24 -7.53 -13.25
C GLU A 137 4.64 -8.11 -13.52
N ARG A 138 5.36 -7.61 -14.52
CA ARG A 138 6.75 -8.01 -14.81
C ARG A 138 7.73 -7.62 -13.71
N GLN A 139 7.48 -6.52 -13.01
CA GLN A 139 8.34 -6.05 -11.93
C GLN A 139 8.07 -6.74 -10.57
N TYR A 140 7.19 -7.75 -10.53
CA TYR A 140 6.90 -8.46 -9.28
C TYR A 140 8.09 -9.35 -8.83
N PRO A 141 8.70 -9.09 -7.65
CA PRO A 141 9.86 -9.85 -7.20
C PRO A 141 9.52 -11.24 -6.66
N GLY A 142 8.23 -11.55 -6.46
CA GLY A 142 7.77 -12.81 -5.89
C GLY A 142 7.30 -12.68 -4.44
N ARG A 143 6.67 -13.74 -3.95
CA ARG A 143 6.11 -13.78 -2.60
C ARG A 143 7.22 -13.87 -1.54
N ASP A 144 6.89 -13.39 -0.36
CA ASP A 144 7.76 -13.50 0.82
C ASP A 144 7.77 -14.94 1.39
N ILE A 145 8.52 -15.15 2.47
CA ILE A 145 8.58 -16.43 3.21
C ILE A 145 7.16 -16.88 3.59
N PRO A 146 6.82 -18.17 3.46
CA PRO A 146 5.53 -18.66 3.92
C PRO A 146 5.27 -18.30 5.39
N ALA A 147 4.07 -17.83 5.68
CA ALA A 147 3.63 -17.55 7.04
C ALA A 147 3.78 -18.81 7.91
N HIS A 148 4.04 -18.61 9.20
CA HIS A 148 4.15 -19.66 10.20
C HIS A 148 3.95 -19.10 11.61
N ASN A 149 3.71 -19.97 12.57
CA ASN A 149 3.41 -19.60 13.96
C ASN A 149 2.15 -18.71 14.07
N ASP A 150 1.16 -19.04 13.24
CA ASP A 150 -0.04 -18.24 12.93
C ASP A 150 -1.33 -19.07 12.93
N GLU A 151 -1.28 -20.30 13.44
CA GLU A 151 -2.39 -21.27 13.38
C GLU A 151 -3.70 -20.74 13.97
N ASP A 152 -3.62 -19.84 14.96
CA ASP A 152 -4.78 -19.27 15.64
C ASP A 152 -5.19 -17.90 15.09
N LEU A 153 -4.42 -17.33 14.15
CA LEU A 153 -4.58 -15.94 13.70
C LEU A 153 -4.86 -15.77 12.21
N HIS A 154 -4.62 -16.78 11.38
CA HIS A 154 -4.75 -16.65 9.91
C HIS A 154 -5.90 -17.46 9.28
N LYS A 155 -6.80 -18.05 10.07
CA LYS A 155 -7.94 -18.84 9.58
C LYS A 155 -9.09 -17.95 9.09
N HIS A 156 -8.98 -17.44 7.85
CA HIS A 156 -9.93 -16.48 7.28
C HIS A 156 -10.51 -16.90 5.92
N GLY A 157 -10.80 -18.19 5.75
CA GLY A 157 -11.38 -18.72 4.50
C GLY A 157 -10.56 -18.31 3.26
N SER A 158 -11.21 -17.71 2.27
CA SER A 158 -10.59 -17.22 1.03
C SER A 158 -9.54 -16.12 1.24
N SER A 159 -9.54 -15.45 2.39
CA SER A 159 -8.61 -14.36 2.74
C SER A 159 -7.43 -14.81 3.62
N THR A 160 -7.24 -16.11 3.81
CA THR A 160 -6.14 -16.68 4.60
C THR A 160 -4.78 -16.18 4.11
N VAL A 161 -4.00 -15.57 5.01
CA VAL A 161 -2.64 -15.08 4.73
C VAL A 161 -1.70 -16.28 4.63
N ARG A 162 -1.03 -16.43 3.49
CA ARG A 162 -0.11 -17.57 3.23
C ARG A 162 1.37 -17.21 3.28
N TYR A 163 1.72 -15.93 3.13
CA TYR A 163 3.10 -15.47 2.97
C TYR A 163 3.32 -14.15 3.71
N GLY A 164 4.47 -14.02 4.34
CA GLY A 164 4.82 -12.90 5.20
C GLY A 164 3.92 -12.82 6.42
N ARG A 165 3.72 -11.60 6.93
CA ARG A 165 2.80 -11.30 8.04
C ARG A 165 1.91 -10.08 7.79
N GLY A 166 1.91 -9.53 6.57
CA GLY A 166 1.36 -8.22 6.25
C GLY A 166 2.35 -7.07 6.46
N SER A 167 2.06 -5.92 5.86
CA SER A 167 2.89 -4.70 5.91
C SER A 167 2.27 -3.60 6.77
N VAL A 168 0.96 -3.64 6.96
CA VAL A 168 0.19 -2.71 7.77
C VAL A 168 -0.81 -3.51 8.60
N LEU A 169 -0.83 -3.28 9.91
CA LEU A 169 -1.90 -3.70 10.81
C LEU A 169 -2.81 -2.50 11.02
N THR A 170 -4.05 -2.59 10.53
CA THR A 170 -5.05 -1.55 10.78
C THR A 170 -5.88 -1.95 12.00
N VAL A 171 -6.00 -1.05 12.98
CA VAL A 171 -6.78 -1.27 14.19
C VAL A 171 -7.82 -0.17 14.30
N ASP A 172 -9.08 -0.55 14.11
CA ASP A 172 -10.22 0.36 14.23
C ASP A 172 -10.56 0.54 15.71
N LEU A 173 -10.17 1.67 16.30
CA LEU A 173 -10.35 1.91 17.74
C LEU A 173 -11.82 2.15 18.11
N THR A 174 -12.58 2.75 17.20
CA THR A 174 -14.00 3.05 17.38
C THR A 174 -14.68 3.26 16.03
N ASN A 175 -15.98 2.98 15.93
CA ASN A 175 -16.79 3.35 14.77
C ASN A 175 -17.41 4.76 14.86
N ARG A 176 -17.11 5.54 15.91
CA ARG A 176 -17.54 6.94 16.02
C ARG A 176 -16.71 7.84 15.11
N CYS A 177 -17.36 8.78 14.44
CA CYS A 177 -16.70 9.80 13.64
C CYS A 177 -17.32 11.18 13.88
N ASN A 178 -16.51 12.24 13.85
CA ASN A 178 -16.97 13.63 13.88
C ASN A 178 -17.20 14.21 12.46
N MET A 179 -17.33 13.34 11.45
CA MET A 179 -17.70 13.66 10.06
C MET A 179 -18.75 12.69 9.50
N MET A 180 -19.44 13.11 8.44
CA MET A 180 -20.48 12.34 7.75
C MET A 180 -20.26 12.35 6.23
N CYS A 181 -19.11 11.84 5.78
CA CYS A 181 -18.67 11.87 4.39
C CYS A 181 -19.56 11.05 3.43
N ASP A 182 -19.79 11.49 2.20
CA ASP A 182 -20.55 10.71 1.22
C ASP A 182 -19.88 9.34 0.96
N PRO A 183 -18.61 9.26 0.46
CA PRO A 183 -17.87 8.00 0.47
C PRO A 183 -17.31 7.73 1.88
N CYS A 184 -17.80 6.67 2.52
CA CYS A 184 -17.24 6.13 3.76
C CYS A 184 -17.29 4.59 3.74
N PHE A 185 -16.12 3.96 3.68
CA PHE A 185 -16.04 2.49 3.64
C PHE A 185 -16.49 1.85 4.96
N MET A 186 -16.24 2.52 6.09
CA MET A 186 -16.61 2.00 7.42
C MET A 186 -18.09 2.20 7.75
N ASP A 187 -18.77 3.06 7.00
CA ASP A 187 -20.14 3.48 7.30
C ASP A 187 -20.33 3.94 8.76
N ALA A 188 -19.34 4.69 9.26
CA ALA A 188 -19.32 5.20 10.63
C ALA A 188 -20.60 5.98 10.96
N ASN A 189 -21.06 5.92 12.21
CA ASN A 189 -22.32 6.57 12.66
C ASN A 189 -23.64 6.11 11.97
N GLN A 190 -23.64 5.07 11.13
CA GLN A 190 -24.89 4.56 10.51
C GLN A 190 -25.26 3.13 10.94
N VAL A 191 -24.31 2.39 11.53
CA VAL A 191 -24.50 0.98 11.89
C VAL A 191 -25.42 0.74 13.11
N GLY A 192 -26.06 1.77 13.68
CA GLY A 192 -27.06 1.63 14.76
C GLY A 192 -26.53 1.19 16.12
N TYR A 193 -25.24 0.89 16.26
CA TYR A 193 -24.54 0.58 17.51
C TYR A 193 -23.17 1.25 17.56
N VAL A 194 -22.62 1.41 18.77
CA VAL A 194 -21.25 1.89 18.98
C VAL A 194 -20.35 0.68 19.21
N HIS A 195 -19.32 0.55 18.37
CA HIS A 195 -18.20 -0.33 18.59
C HIS A 195 -17.00 0.51 19.02
N GLU A 196 -16.43 0.20 20.17
CA GLU A 196 -15.27 0.86 20.73
C GLU A 196 -14.44 -0.17 21.48
N LEU A 197 -13.17 -0.30 21.09
CA LEU A 197 -12.28 -1.26 21.71
C LEU A 197 -11.92 -0.81 23.13
N GLY A 198 -12.03 -1.73 24.08
CA GLY A 198 -11.47 -1.59 25.41
C GLY A 198 -9.94 -1.73 25.39
N TRP A 199 -9.30 -1.28 26.47
CA TRP A 199 -7.84 -1.31 26.56
C TRP A 199 -7.22 -2.71 26.41
N GLU A 200 -7.84 -3.72 27.02
CA GLU A 200 -7.35 -5.10 26.94
C GLU A 200 -7.45 -5.67 25.51
N GLU A 201 -8.52 -5.35 24.78
CA GLU A 201 -8.70 -5.76 23.37
C GLU A 201 -7.66 -5.11 22.46
N ILE A 202 -7.35 -3.82 22.68
CA ILE A 202 -6.31 -3.11 21.94
C ILE A 202 -4.95 -3.80 22.12
N LYS A 203 -4.58 -4.09 23.37
CA LYS A 203 -3.32 -4.80 23.66
C LYS A 203 -3.31 -6.19 23.03
N GLU A 204 -4.41 -6.93 23.16
CA GLU A 204 -4.53 -8.28 22.60
C GLU A 204 -4.32 -8.28 21.09
N ILE A 205 -4.96 -7.39 20.34
CA ILE A 205 -4.79 -7.28 18.88
C ILE A 205 -3.31 -7.02 18.54
N LEU A 206 -2.70 -6.04 19.20
CA LEU A 206 -1.32 -5.64 18.94
C LEU A 206 -0.32 -6.74 19.30
N ASP A 207 -0.51 -7.44 20.41
CA ASP A 207 0.32 -8.56 20.87
C ASP A 207 0.14 -9.81 20.01
N ASN A 208 -1.10 -10.13 19.62
CA ASN A 208 -1.38 -11.27 18.76
C ASN A 208 -0.68 -11.12 17.40
N ALA A 209 -0.74 -9.94 16.80
CA ALA A 209 -0.03 -9.69 15.54
C ALA A 209 1.49 -9.91 15.66
N LEU A 210 2.11 -9.71 16.83
CA LEU A 210 3.54 -10.00 17.02
C LEU A 210 3.90 -11.49 16.96
N LYS A 211 2.96 -12.39 17.24
CA LYS A 211 3.19 -13.85 17.26
C LYS A 211 3.45 -14.43 15.87
N ILE A 212 2.89 -13.81 14.82
CA ILE A 212 3.01 -14.25 13.42
C ILE A 212 4.45 -14.11 12.94
N LYS A 213 4.98 -15.20 12.34
CA LYS A 213 6.28 -15.21 11.68
C LYS A 213 6.15 -15.36 10.16
N PRO A 214 7.09 -14.81 9.37
CA PRO A 214 8.29 -14.06 9.78
C PRO A 214 7.99 -12.73 10.48
N ARG A 215 8.70 -12.42 11.57
CA ARG A 215 8.57 -11.17 12.35
C ARG A 215 9.26 -9.99 11.65
N ARG A 216 8.73 -9.63 10.48
CA ARG A 216 9.08 -8.41 9.75
C ARG A 216 8.47 -7.17 10.41
N GLN A 217 9.14 -6.04 10.23
CA GLN A 217 8.58 -4.73 10.56
C GLN A 217 7.28 -4.48 9.79
N MET A 218 6.35 -3.80 10.45
CA MET A 218 5.00 -3.53 9.99
C MET A 218 4.57 -2.18 10.55
N SER A 219 3.79 -1.42 9.78
CA SER A 219 3.16 -0.20 10.29
C SER A 219 1.90 -0.55 11.07
N VAL A 220 1.67 0.08 12.22
CA VAL A 220 0.37 0.04 12.91
C VAL A 220 -0.39 1.30 12.55
N GLN A 221 -1.53 1.16 11.90
CA GLN A 221 -2.43 2.24 11.55
C GLN A 221 -3.66 2.20 12.45
N PHE A 222 -3.76 3.14 13.37
CA PHE A 222 -5.01 3.37 14.09
C PHE A 222 -6.01 4.06 13.18
N SER A 223 -7.19 3.46 13.06
CA SER A 223 -8.29 3.93 12.22
C SER A 223 -9.61 3.77 12.97
N GLY A 224 -10.70 3.54 12.26
CA GLY A 224 -12.06 3.53 12.76
C GLY A 224 -12.95 4.49 11.97
N GLY A 225 -13.94 5.08 12.65
CA GLY A 225 -14.60 6.28 12.16
C GLY A 225 -13.60 7.44 12.19
N GLU A 226 -13.21 7.89 13.38
CA GLU A 226 -12.07 8.77 13.60
C GLU A 226 -11.31 8.29 14.86
N PRO A 227 -10.04 7.82 14.74
CA PRO A 227 -9.31 7.23 15.86
C PRO A 227 -9.11 8.19 17.03
N THR A 228 -9.03 9.51 16.78
CA THR A 228 -8.88 10.52 17.85
C THR A 228 -10.11 10.64 18.75
N MET A 229 -11.22 9.99 18.40
CA MET A 229 -12.44 9.92 19.21
C MET A 229 -12.41 8.80 20.27
N SER A 230 -11.41 7.93 20.23
CA SER A 230 -11.20 6.90 21.25
C SER A 230 -10.50 7.49 22.48
N PRO A 231 -10.92 7.16 23.71
CA PRO A 231 -10.24 7.59 24.93
C PRO A 231 -8.85 6.95 25.07
N TYR A 232 -8.59 5.84 24.35
CA TYR A 232 -7.33 5.12 24.39
C TYR A 232 -6.37 5.49 23.25
N PHE A 233 -6.66 6.51 22.44
CA PHE A 233 -5.85 6.84 21.26
C PHE A 233 -4.35 7.01 21.60
N PHE A 234 -4.02 7.84 22.58
CA PHE A 234 -2.62 8.07 22.97
C PHE A 234 -1.98 6.83 23.61
N ASP A 235 -2.73 6.10 24.44
CA ASP A 235 -2.24 4.88 25.10
C ASP A 235 -1.93 3.78 24.07
N ALA A 236 -2.79 3.62 23.05
CA ALA A 236 -2.61 2.67 21.97
C ALA A 236 -1.36 3.00 21.14
N VAL A 237 -1.15 4.27 20.82
CA VAL A 237 0.08 4.74 20.14
C VAL A 237 1.32 4.42 20.96
N ALA A 238 1.33 4.80 22.24
CA ALA A 238 2.45 4.57 23.14
C ALA A 238 2.75 3.09 23.32
N TYR A 239 1.72 2.26 23.46
CA TYR A 239 1.88 0.83 23.63
C TYR A 239 2.38 0.12 22.37
N ALA A 240 1.86 0.47 21.19
CA ALA A 240 2.37 -0.06 19.92
C ALA A 240 3.88 0.21 19.76
N ARG A 241 4.33 1.43 20.12
CA ARG A 241 5.77 1.77 20.15
C ARG A 241 6.53 0.94 21.18
N LYS A 242 6.01 0.82 22.40
CA LYS A 242 6.62 0.07 23.50
C LYS A 242 6.92 -1.39 23.13
N ILE A 243 6.02 -2.06 22.41
CA ILE A 243 6.16 -3.49 22.07
C ILE A 243 6.92 -3.74 20.74
N GLY A 244 7.41 -2.67 20.09
CA GLY A 244 8.41 -2.76 19.04
C GLY A 244 7.93 -2.46 17.62
N TYR A 245 6.72 -1.92 17.43
CA TYR A 245 6.30 -1.41 16.13
C TYR A 245 7.01 -0.08 15.84
N ASN A 246 7.83 -0.02 14.78
CA ASN A 246 8.65 1.16 14.48
C ASN A 246 7.91 2.29 13.73
N SER A 247 6.79 1.96 13.09
CA SER A 247 5.98 2.93 12.37
C SER A 247 4.57 2.88 12.90
N VAL A 248 4.20 3.84 13.74
CA VAL A 248 2.84 3.98 14.25
C VAL A 248 2.21 5.20 13.60
N GLN A 249 1.01 5.03 13.07
CA GLN A 249 0.32 6.04 12.28
C GLN A 249 -1.17 6.10 12.63
N ALA A 250 -1.82 7.22 12.30
CA ALA A 250 -3.27 7.36 12.43
C ALA A 250 -3.87 7.81 11.09
N ALA A 251 -4.90 7.09 10.63
CA ALA A 251 -5.76 7.54 9.53
C ALA A 251 -6.79 8.50 10.11
N THR A 252 -6.60 9.81 9.88
CA THR A 252 -7.35 10.87 10.56
C THR A 252 -7.90 11.89 9.58
N ASN A 253 -9.06 12.43 9.89
CA ASN A 253 -9.58 13.63 9.24
C ASN A 253 -8.87 14.92 9.71
N GLY A 254 -8.02 14.88 10.72
CA GLY A 254 -7.19 16.00 11.13
C GLY A 254 -7.91 17.12 11.88
N ILE A 255 -9.21 17.01 12.19
CA ILE A 255 -9.96 18.04 12.91
C ILE A 255 -9.37 18.29 14.30
N GLU A 256 -9.08 17.25 15.08
CA GLU A 256 -8.49 17.39 16.42
C GLU A 256 -7.06 17.96 16.36
N PHE A 257 -6.28 17.55 15.35
CA PHE A 257 -4.95 18.08 15.09
C PHE A 257 -4.99 19.57 14.69
N ALA A 258 -6.00 20.01 13.93
CA ALA A 258 -6.18 21.42 13.58
C ALA A 258 -6.55 22.29 14.79
N LYS A 259 -7.32 21.75 15.74
CA LYS A 259 -7.81 22.45 16.93
C LYS A 259 -6.70 22.74 17.95
N SER A 260 -5.73 21.83 18.12
CA SER A 260 -4.79 21.89 19.23
C SER A 260 -3.36 21.47 18.86
N LYS A 261 -2.41 22.39 19.00
CA LYS A 261 -0.96 22.09 18.94
C LYS A 261 -0.52 21.13 20.05
N GLU A 262 -1.13 21.24 21.22
CA GLU A 262 -0.86 20.34 22.36
C GLU A 262 -1.31 18.91 22.05
N PHE A 263 -2.42 18.72 21.33
CA PHE A 263 -2.84 17.40 20.86
C PHE A 263 -1.80 16.78 19.92
N CYS A 264 -1.28 17.58 18.97
CA CYS A 264 -0.22 17.15 18.06
C CYS A 264 1.05 16.75 18.84
N LYS A 265 1.45 17.55 19.82
CA LYS A 265 2.61 17.28 20.68
C LYS A 265 2.43 15.98 21.46
N LYS A 266 1.28 15.77 22.10
CA LYS A 266 0.96 14.52 22.82
C LYS A 266 0.99 13.30 21.90
N ALA A 267 0.48 13.41 20.68
CA ALA A 267 0.53 12.32 19.71
C ALA A 267 1.97 11.97 19.32
N PHE A 268 2.80 12.98 19.06
CA PHE A 268 4.22 12.80 18.76
C PHE A 268 4.99 12.20 19.96
N GLU A 269 4.75 12.69 21.18
CA GLU A 269 5.38 12.20 22.41
C GLU A 269 4.96 10.76 22.76
N ALA A 270 3.72 10.37 22.46
CA ALA A 270 3.28 8.98 22.51
C ALA A 270 4.00 8.11 21.45
N GLY A 271 4.59 8.74 20.43
CA GLY A 271 5.40 8.11 19.39
C GLY A 271 4.66 7.84 18.08
N MET A 272 3.59 8.59 17.80
CA MET A 272 2.98 8.65 16.48
C MET A 272 3.98 9.24 15.49
N ARG A 273 4.25 8.51 14.41
CA ARG A 273 5.20 8.89 13.36
C ARG A 273 4.51 9.54 12.17
N TYR A 274 3.45 8.93 11.66
CA TYR A 274 2.74 9.40 10.47
C TYR A 274 1.29 9.77 10.76
N ALA A 275 0.84 10.87 10.16
CA ALA A 275 -0.57 11.16 9.98
C ALA A 275 -0.97 10.85 8.53
N ASP A 276 -1.82 9.85 8.35
CA ASP A 276 -2.55 9.59 7.11
C ASP A 276 -3.74 10.54 7.08
N LEU A 277 -3.48 11.76 6.59
CA LEU A 277 -4.41 12.87 6.63
C LEU A 277 -5.34 12.84 5.41
N GLN A 278 -6.65 12.69 5.65
CA GLN A 278 -7.65 12.81 4.58
C GLN A 278 -7.53 14.18 3.88
N PHE A 279 -7.39 14.17 2.55
CA PHE A 279 -7.15 15.36 1.73
C PHE A 279 -7.54 15.06 0.26
N ASP A 280 -8.73 15.45 -0.21
CA ASP A 280 -9.23 15.00 -1.52
C ASP A 280 -8.95 15.93 -2.70
N GLY A 281 -8.42 17.12 -2.42
CA GLY A 281 -8.15 18.15 -3.42
C GLY A 281 -7.90 19.51 -2.79
N ILE A 282 -7.64 20.50 -3.65
CA ILE A 282 -7.38 21.88 -3.22
C ILE A 282 -8.68 22.68 -3.17
N GLY A 283 -8.88 23.41 -2.06
CA GLY A 283 -10.09 24.20 -1.84
C GLY A 283 -11.26 23.40 -1.27
N ASN A 284 -12.29 24.11 -0.82
CA ASN A 284 -13.45 23.49 -0.16
C ASN A 284 -14.34 22.72 -1.14
N ASP A 285 -14.44 23.15 -2.41
CA ASP A 285 -15.27 22.49 -3.43
C ASP A 285 -14.83 21.04 -3.67
N ALA A 286 -13.53 20.81 -3.82
CA ALA A 286 -12.94 19.48 -4.00
C ALA A 286 -13.08 18.56 -2.76
N ASN A 287 -13.53 19.11 -1.64
CA ASN A 287 -13.75 18.40 -0.38
C ASN A 287 -15.23 18.45 0.06
N SER A 288 -16.14 19.00 -0.77
CA SER A 288 -17.53 19.27 -0.40
C SER A 288 -18.34 18.02 -0.04
N HIS A 289 -18.05 16.88 -0.67
CA HIS A 289 -18.63 15.55 -0.36
C HIS A 289 -18.26 15.04 1.04
N ARG A 290 -17.44 15.76 1.79
CA ARG A 290 -17.12 15.48 3.19
C ARG A 290 -18.06 16.19 4.17
N GLN A 291 -18.97 17.03 3.68
CA GLN A 291 -20.03 17.70 4.45
C GLN A 291 -19.50 18.67 5.53
N ILE A 292 -18.30 19.26 5.31
CA ILE A 292 -17.70 20.29 6.18
C ILE A 292 -17.29 21.49 5.32
N GLY A 293 -17.95 22.63 5.52
CA GLY A 293 -17.84 23.78 4.60
C GLY A 293 -16.46 24.46 4.52
N ASN A 294 -15.64 24.37 5.56
CA ASN A 294 -14.29 24.96 5.63
C ASN A 294 -13.19 23.90 5.76
N LEU A 295 -13.42 22.68 5.26
CA LEU A 295 -12.54 21.54 5.52
C LEU A 295 -11.11 21.77 5.03
N PHE A 296 -10.92 22.45 3.90
CA PHE A 296 -9.58 22.70 3.36
C PHE A 296 -8.73 23.57 4.31
N ASP A 297 -9.34 24.61 4.88
CA ASP A 297 -8.66 25.49 5.86
C ASP A 297 -8.29 24.70 7.13
N VAL A 298 -9.16 23.78 7.55
CA VAL A 298 -8.88 22.84 8.64
C VAL A 298 -7.68 21.96 8.30
N LYS A 299 -7.57 21.45 7.06
CA LYS A 299 -6.40 20.64 6.62
C LYS A 299 -5.12 21.45 6.66
N LEU A 300 -5.10 22.67 6.15
CA LEU A 300 -3.91 23.52 6.17
C LEU A 300 -3.43 23.76 7.61
N ARG A 301 -4.35 24.06 8.53
CA ARG A 301 -4.02 24.19 9.96
C ARG A 301 -3.49 22.90 10.57
N ALA A 302 -4.11 21.76 10.26
CA ALA A 302 -3.64 20.46 10.75
C ALA A 302 -2.22 20.17 10.25
N ILE A 303 -1.94 20.45 8.98
CA ILE A 303 -0.61 20.28 8.37
C ILE A 303 0.45 21.09 9.11
N GLU A 304 0.19 22.37 9.38
CA GLU A 304 1.13 23.20 10.15
C GLU A 304 1.37 22.65 11.56
N ASN A 305 0.29 22.38 12.31
CA ASN A 305 0.41 21.92 13.70
C ASN A 305 1.13 20.56 13.80
N MET A 306 0.82 19.61 12.91
CA MET A 306 1.47 18.30 12.88
C MET A 306 2.93 18.40 12.48
N HIS A 307 3.26 19.24 11.48
CA HIS A 307 4.63 19.47 11.07
C HIS A 307 5.47 20.10 12.19
N GLU A 308 4.94 21.12 12.88
CA GLU A 308 5.61 21.75 14.02
C GLU A 308 5.88 20.76 15.17
N ALA A 309 4.98 19.79 15.38
CA ALA A 309 5.16 18.74 16.38
C ALA A 309 6.17 17.66 15.98
N GLY A 310 6.57 17.59 14.70
CA GLY A 310 7.48 16.56 14.17
C GLY A 310 6.77 15.32 13.60
N ILE A 311 5.45 15.37 13.40
CA ILE A 311 4.69 14.28 12.77
C ILE A 311 4.85 14.38 11.24
N GLU A 312 5.24 13.27 10.60
CA GLU A 312 5.33 13.19 9.14
C GLU A 312 3.92 13.02 8.53
N ILE A 313 3.65 13.70 7.42
CA ILE A 313 2.30 13.76 6.84
C ILE A 313 2.24 12.98 5.53
N VAL A 314 1.25 12.09 5.43
CA VAL A 314 0.81 11.43 4.21
C VAL A 314 -0.53 12.02 3.82
N LEU A 315 -0.62 12.67 2.67
CA LEU A 315 -1.91 13.12 2.14
C LEU A 315 -2.65 11.92 1.56
N VAL A 316 -3.86 11.64 2.06
CA VAL A 316 -4.68 10.52 1.61
C VAL A 316 -5.89 11.05 0.85
N VAL A 317 -5.90 10.79 -0.45
CA VAL A 317 -6.95 11.22 -1.39
C VAL A 317 -7.87 10.02 -1.63
N THR A 318 -9.14 10.09 -1.23
CA THR A 318 -10.14 9.15 -1.76
C THR A 318 -10.48 9.59 -3.18
N ILE A 319 -10.09 8.78 -4.17
CA ILE A 319 -10.22 9.14 -5.58
C ILE A 319 -11.39 8.42 -6.23
N VAL A 320 -12.25 9.19 -6.90
CA VAL A 320 -13.43 8.72 -7.60
C VAL A 320 -13.40 9.28 -9.02
N ASN A 321 -13.52 8.39 -10.01
CA ASN A 321 -13.49 8.79 -11.41
C ASN A 321 -14.68 9.70 -11.73
N ASN A 322 -14.44 10.75 -12.52
CA ASN A 322 -15.42 11.78 -12.87
C ASN A 322 -15.98 12.58 -11.67
N VAL A 323 -15.28 12.58 -10.53
CA VAL A 323 -15.66 13.40 -9.35
C VAL A 323 -14.51 14.30 -8.92
N ASN A 324 -13.32 13.73 -8.67
CA ASN A 324 -12.15 14.50 -8.22
C ASN A 324 -10.84 14.05 -8.89
N ASN A 325 -10.89 13.27 -9.97
CA ASN A 325 -9.68 12.80 -10.66
C ASN A 325 -8.92 13.91 -11.40
N ASP A 326 -9.55 15.05 -11.65
CA ASP A 326 -8.92 16.29 -12.09
C ASP A 326 -7.99 16.90 -11.01
N GLN A 327 -8.13 16.51 -9.75
CA GLN A 327 -7.31 17.00 -8.64
C GLN A 327 -5.98 16.26 -8.49
N VAL A 328 -5.77 15.13 -9.19
CA VAL A 328 -4.56 14.29 -9.04
C VAL A 328 -3.28 15.12 -9.20
N GLY A 329 -3.16 15.87 -10.29
CA GLY A 329 -1.98 16.67 -10.55
C GLY A 329 -1.84 17.85 -9.59
N THR A 330 -2.95 18.45 -9.17
CA THR A 330 -2.95 19.58 -8.24
C THR A 330 -2.49 19.17 -6.85
N VAL A 331 -2.97 18.03 -6.33
CA VAL A 331 -2.52 17.48 -5.03
C VAL A 331 -1.04 17.09 -5.08
N VAL A 332 -0.58 16.46 -6.17
CA VAL A 332 0.84 16.12 -6.34
C VAL A 332 1.71 17.39 -6.34
N LYS A 333 1.30 18.43 -7.07
CA LYS A 333 2.02 19.72 -7.08
C LYS A 333 2.05 20.39 -5.71
N PHE A 334 0.93 20.38 -4.98
CA PHE A 334 0.86 20.91 -3.62
C PHE A 334 1.84 20.20 -2.68
N ALA A 335 1.96 18.87 -2.76
CA ALA A 335 2.95 18.12 -2.01
C ALA A 335 4.38 18.50 -2.40
N MET A 336 4.65 18.68 -3.70
CA MET A 336 5.96 19.08 -4.21
C MET A 336 6.37 20.50 -3.82
N GLU A 337 5.42 21.41 -3.65
CA GLU A 337 5.64 22.77 -3.15
C GLU A 337 5.98 22.77 -1.65
N ASN A 338 5.50 21.75 -0.92
CA ASN A 338 5.65 21.59 0.52
C ASN A 338 6.51 20.37 0.95
N PRO A 339 7.70 20.14 0.37
CA PRO A 339 8.49 18.92 0.55
C PRO A 339 9.18 18.80 1.93
N LYS A 340 9.02 19.82 2.78
CA LYS A 340 9.45 19.78 4.19
C LYS A 340 8.34 19.25 5.11
N LYS A 341 7.08 19.33 4.67
CA LYS A 341 5.89 19.03 5.47
C LYS A 341 5.25 17.70 5.06
N ILE A 342 5.19 17.44 3.76
CA ILE A 342 4.51 16.28 3.20
C ILE A 342 5.54 15.25 2.74
N ALA A 343 5.41 14.03 3.25
CA ALA A 343 6.30 12.91 2.94
C ALA A 343 5.78 12.08 1.74
N PHE A 344 4.46 11.84 1.69
CA PHE A 344 3.83 11.01 0.66
C PHE A 344 2.46 11.54 0.26
N VAL A 345 2.02 11.15 -0.93
CA VAL A 345 0.62 11.26 -1.37
C VAL A 345 0.13 9.86 -1.71
N SER A 346 -0.96 9.45 -1.07
CA SER A 346 -1.60 8.15 -1.25
C SER A 346 -2.97 8.37 -1.88
N PHE A 347 -3.15 7.90 -3.10
CA PHE A 347 -4.45 7.90 -3.78
C PHE A 347 -5.12 6.55 -3.58
N GLN A 348 -6.29 6.55 -2.98
CA GLN A 348 -7.07 5.36 -2.66
C GLN A 348 -8.36 5.37 -3.49
N PRO A 349 -8.45 4.56 -4.56
CA PRO A 349 -9.67 4.43 -5.33
C PRO A 349 -10.81 3.93 -4.44
N VAL A 350 -12.02 4.49 -4.63
CA VAL A 350 -13.19 4.03 -3.88
C VAL A 350 -13.47 2.54 -4.15
N SER A 351 -13.73 1.78 -3.07
CA SER A 351 -14.00 0.33 -3.14
C SER A 351 -15.45 -0.02 -3.49
N PHE A 352 -16.37 0.97 -3.50
CA PHE A 352 -17.82 0.79 -3.61
C PHE A 352 -18.38 -0.21 -2.59
N THR A 353 -18.01 0.01 -1.34
CA THR A 353 -18.43 -0.74 -0.14
C THR A 353 -18.92 0.26 0.92
N GLY A 354 -19.53 -0.23 2.00
CA GLY A 354 -20.12 0.65 3.00
C GLY A 354 -21.26 1.45 2.38
N ARG A 355 -21.21 2.78 2.49
CA ARG A 355 -22.28 3.68 1.97
C ARG A 355 -22.51 3.58 0.46
N ASP A 356 -21.49 3.21 -0.30
CA ASP A 356 -21.56 3.13 -1.76
C ASP A 356 -21.87 1.72 -2.28
N GLU A 357 -22.28 0.78 -1.42
CA GLU A 357 -22.42 -0.61 -1.85
C GLU A 357 -23.60 -0.86 -2.80
N ASP A 358 -24.66 -0.05 -2.72
CA ASP A 358 -25.93 -0.20 -3.48
C ASP A 358 -26.08 0.76 -4.65
N ILE A 359 -24.97 1.35 -5.12
CA ILE A 359 -24.99 2.15 -6.35
C ILE A 359 -25.30 1.29 -7.58
N THR A 360 -25.89 1.90 -8.61
CA THR A 360 -26.21 1.19 -9.86
C THR A 360 -24.94 0.71 -10.60
N PRO A 361 -25.02 -0.37 -11.39
CA PRO A 361 -23.90 -0.84 -12.21
C PRO A 361 -23.31 0.24 -13.13
N GLU A 362 -24.16 1.09 -13.73
CA GLU A 362 -23.74 2.17 -14.61
C GLU A 362 -22.96 3.24 -13.85
N ARG A 363 -23.43 3.63 -12.66
CA ARG A 363 -22.73 4.58 -11.79
C ARG A 363 -21.38 3.99 -11.34
N ARG A 364 -21.35 2.72 -10.95
CA ARG A 364 -20.13 2.01 -10.55
C ARG A 364 -19.11 2.02 -11.68
N LEU A 365 -19.52 1.64 -12.90
CA LEU A 365 -18.63 1.61 -14.06
C LEU A 365 -18.08 3.01 -14.39
N ARG A 366 -18.94 4.04 -14.36
CA ARG A 366 -18.54 5.44 -14.62
C ARG A 366 -17.56 5.98 -13.57
N GLN A 367 -17.73 5.60 -12.30
CA GLN A 367 -16.94 6.11 -11.18
C GLN A 367 -15.72 5.23 -10.84
N ARG A 368 -15.61 4.04 -11.45
CA ARG A 368 -14.48 3.13 -11.27
C ARG A 368 -13.18 3.84 -11.65
N TYR A 369 -12.29 3.98 -10.68
CA TYR A 369 -10.94 4.48 -10.85
C TYR A 369 -9.96 3.33 -10.61
N THR A 370 -8.94 3.18 -11.45
CA THR A 370 -7.98 2.08 -11.36
C THR A 370 -6.57 2.60 -11.17
N LEU A 371 -5.65 1.74 -10.74
CA LEU A 371 -4.24 2.12 -10.58
C LEU A 371 -3.61 2.65 -11.89
N SER A 372 -4.05 2.14 -13.04
CA SER A 372 -3.62 2.66 -14.35
C SER A 372 -4.20 4.03 -14.68
N HIS A 373 -5.39 4.39 -14.17
CA HIS A 373 -5.90 5.76 -14.29
C HIS A 373 -4.96 6.72 -13.55
N LEU A 374 -4.54 6.36 -12.32
CA LEU A 374 -3.60 7.18 -11.56
C LEU A 374 -2.30 7.44 -12.31
N ALA A 375 -1.70 6.39 -12.87
CA ALA A 375 -0.46 6.53 -13.63
C ALA A 375 -0.65 7.46 -14.85
N LYS A 376 -1.79 7.35 -15.55
CA LYS A 376 -2.14 8.21 -16.68
C LYS A 376 -2.41 9.65 -16.26
N ASP A 377 -3.16 9.86 -15.18
CA ASP A 377 -3.51 11.20 -14.69
C ASP A 377 -2.29 11.93 -14.14
N VAL A 378 -1.39 11.26 -13.41
CA VAL A 378 -0.12 11.86 -13.01
C VAL A 378 0.70 12.24 -14.25
N SER A 379 0.79 11.37 -15.26
CA SER A 379 1.50 11.68 -16.51
C SER A 379 0.91 12.89 -17.23
N ASN A 380 -0.41 12.94 -17.37
CA ASN A 380 -1.12 14.00 -18.09
C ASN A 380 -1.14 15.34 -17.33
N GLN A 381 -1.34 15.32 -16.01
CA GLN A 381 -1.61 16.52 -15.21
C GLN A 381 -0.35 17.10 -14.55
N VAL A 382 0.66 16.27 -14.28
CA VAL A 382 1.96 16.68 -13.71
C VAL A 382 3.04 16.76 -14.79
N GLY A 383 3.01 15.87 -15.79
CA GLY A 383 4.04 15.76 -16.82
C GLY A 383 5.29 15.02 -16.33
N LYS A 384 6.22 14.71 -17.24
CA LYS A 384 7.55 14.09 -16.98
C LYS A 384 7.57 12.70 -16.31
N VAL A 385 6.45 12.19 -15.82
CA VAL A 385 6.30 10.84 -15.26
C VAL A 385 5.72 9.92 -16.33
N GLU A 386 6.47 8.88 -16.70
CA GLU A 386 6.11 7.92 -17.74
C GLU A 386 5.49 6.66 -17.12
N PRO A 387 4.21 6.33 -17.41
CA PRO A 387 3.51 5.18 -16.82
C PRO A 387 4.28 3.86 -16.92
N ARG A 388 4.94 3.60 -18.06
CA ARG A 388 5.61 2.33 -18.38
C ARG A 388 7.12 2.33 -18.09
N ARG A 389 7.61 3.31 -17.32
CA ARG A 389 9.01 3.40 -16.87
C ARG A 389 9.11 3.74 -15.39
N ASP A 390 8.32 4.72 -14.95
CA ASP A 390 8.52 5.35 -13.64
C ASP A 390 7.68 4.73 -12.52
N TRP A 391 6.79 3.78 -12.85
CA TRP A 391 5.86 3.14 -11.91
C TRP A 391 6.23 1.70 -11.63
N PHE A 392 6.09 1.30 -10.37
CA PHE A 392 6.41 -0.03 -9.90
C PHE A 392 5.31 -0.54 -8.95
N PRO A 393 5.08 -1.85 -8.87
CA PRO A 393 4.23 -2.40 -7.81
C PRO A 393 4.82 -2.05 -6.45
N ILE A 394 4.00 -1.82 -5.42
CA ILE A 394 4.52 -1.55 -4.05
C ILE A 394 5.38 -2.71 -3.57
N SER A 395 5.07 -3.93 -3.99
CA SER A 395 5.86 -5.13 -3.69
C SER A 395 7.28 -5.12 -4.25
N PHE A 396 7.61 -4.19 -5.16
CA PHE A 396 8.98 -3.93 -5.60
C PHE A 396 9.93 -3.60 -4.43
N VAL A 397 9.43 -3.00 -3.34
CA VAL A 397 10.22 -2.71 -2.13
C VAL A 397 10.78 -3.98 -1.46
N SER A 398 10.12 -5.13 -1.64
CA SER A 398 10.55 -6.40 -1.06
C SER A 398 11.90 -6.89 -1.57
N THR A 399 12.36 -6.42 -2.73
CA THR A 399 13.71 -6.69 -3.23
C THR A 399 14.76 -6.10 -2.28
N PHE A 400 14.58 -4.85 -1.87
CA PHE A 400 15.49 -4.16 -0.95
C PHE A 400 15.34 -4.66 0.50
N ALA A 401 14.15 -5.13 0.88
CA ALA A 401 13.92 -5.73 2.19
C ALA A 401 14.84 -6.95 2.42
N GLY A 402 14.91 -7.87 1.45
CA GLY A 402 15.77 -9.05 1.54
C GLY A 402 17.26 -8.70 1.65
N PHE A 403 17.73 -7.75 0.85
CA PHE A 403 19.10 -7.24 0.95
C PHE A 403 19.38 -6.62 2.33
N SER A 404 18.46 -5.78 2.83
CA SER A 404 18.58 -5.16 4.15
C SER A 404 18.64 -6.20 5.27
N ASP A 405 17.88 -7.29 5.16
CA ASP A 405 17.92 -8.38 6.14
C ASP A 405 19.26 -9.12 6.15
N MET A 406 19.84 -9.35 4.97
CA MET A 406 21.18 -9.96 4.85
C MET A 406 22.25 -9.07 5.50
N VAL A 407 22.19 -7.76 5.29
CA VAL A 407 23.14 -6.78 5.86
C VAL A 407 22.98 -6.66 7.39
N LYS A 408 21.75 -6.69 7.91
CA LYS A 408 21.49 -6.63 9.36
C LYS A 408 21.99 -7.87 10.11
N GLY A 409 22.16 -8.99 9.40
CA GLY A 409 22.64 -10.24 9.97
C GLY A 409 21.58 -11.04 10.73
N GLN A 410 21.99 -12.25 11.12
CA GLN A 410 21.11 -13.27 11.70
C GLN A 410 20.57 -12.92 13.09
N ASP A 411 21.30 -12.10 13.84
CA ASP A 411 20.98 -11.75 15.22
C ASP A 411 19.90 -10.67 15.37
N SER A 412 19.50 -10.03 14.25
CA SER A 412 18.44 -9.04 14.26
C SER A 412 17.15 -9.64 14.82
N GLN A 413 16.47 -8.89 15.70
CA GLN A 413 15.19 -9.30 16.28
C GLN A 413 14.01 -9.07 15.33
N TRP A 414 14.23 -8.31 14.26
CA TRP A 414 13.20 -7.91 13.31
C TRP A 414 13.72 -7.94 11.88
N GLY A 415 12.91 -8.47 10.98
CA GLY A 415 13.11 -8.32 9.54
C GLY A 415 12.70 -6.92 9.07
N SER A 416 13.25 -6.47 7.96
CA SER A 416 12.83 -5.27 7.25
C SER A 416 11.40 -5.40 6.74
N LEU A 417 10.72 -4.26 6.61
CA LEU A 417 9.39 -4.17 6.02
C LEU A 417 9.44 -4.76 4.60
N SER A 418 8.64 -5.80 4.36
CA SER A 418 8.47 -6.42 3.05
C SER A 418 7.00 -6.39 2.71
N CYS A 419 6.68 -5.91 1.50
CA CYS A 419 5.33 -5.93 0.97
C CYS A 419 5.17 -7.03 -0.06
N GLY A 420 4.90 -8.26 0.37
CA GLY A 420 4.77 -9.41 -0.53
C GLY A 420 3.47 -9.50 -1.32
N CYS A 421 2.65 -8.44 -1.34
CA CYS A 421 1.30 -8.46 -1.93
C CYS A 421 1.32 -8.65 -3.46
N HIS A 422 0.17 -9.02 -4.01
CA HIS A 422 -0.02 -9.13 -5.46
C HIS A 422 0.36 -7.81 -6.14
N PRO A 423 1.05 -7.79 -7.31
CA PRO A 423 1.53 -6.54 -7.94
C PRO A 423 0.42 -5.54 -8.29
N ASN A 424 -0.82 -6.03 -8.44
CA ASN A 424 -2.00 -5.20 -8.72
C ASN A 424 -2.68 -4.65 -7.45
N CYS A 425 -2.15 -4.94 -6.25
CA CYS A 425 -2.68 -4.45 -4.97
C CYS A 425 -2.41 -2.96 -4.78
N GLY A 426 -1.26 -2.48 -5.24
CA GLY A 426 -0.89 -1.08 -5.18
C GLY A 426 0.37 -0.82 -6.00
N VAL A 427 0.47 0.40 -6.52
CA VAL A 427 1.60 0.86 -7.34
C VAL A 427 2.07 2.22 -6.84
N GLY A 428 3.33 2.53 -7.09
CA GLY A 428 3.89 3.81 -6.72
C GLY A 428 4.96 4.27 -7.69
N THR A 429 5.22 5.56 -7.62
CA THR A 429 6.38 6.21 -8.21
C THR A 429 7.02 7.12 -7.17
N ALA A 430 8.30 7.39 -7.30
CA ALA A 430 9.03 8.28 -6.40
C ALA A 430 9.56 9.48 -7.18
N LEU A 431 9.39 10.67 -6.60
CA LEU A 431 9.91 11.92 -7.14
C LEU A 431 11.07 12.39 -6.27
N MET A 432 12.19 12.72 -6.89
CA MET A 432 13.28 13.42 -6.23
C MET A 432 13.05 14.92 -6.37
N ILE A 433 13.01 15.64 -5.26
CA ILE A 433 12.68 17.07 -5.22
C ILE A 433 13.74 17.82 -4.43
N ASN A 434 14.33 18.85 -5.03
CA ASN A 434 15.20 19.78 -4.32
C ASN A 434 14.36 20.67 -3.40
N LYS A 435 14.63 20.64 -2.09
CA LYS A 435 13.83 21.35 -1.08
C LYS A 435 13.93 22.88 -1.18
N GLU A 436 14.98 23.40 -1.80
CA GLU A 436 15.25 24.83 -1.97
C GLU A 436 14.81 25.32 -3.34
N THR A 437 15.32 24.73 -4.42
CA THR A 437 15.04 25.18 -5.80
C THR A 437 13.70 24.68 -6.35
N LYS A 438 13.10 23.67 -5.70
CA LYS A 438 11.88 22.97 -6.16
C LYS A 438 12.04 22.24 -7.50
N GLU A 439 13.25 22.15 -8.04
CA GLU A 439 13.54 21.28 -9.17
C GLU A 439 13.27 19.82 -8.81
N TRP A 440 12.73 19.07 -9.76
CA TRP A 440 12.35 17.69 -9.51
C TRP A 440 12.41 16.82 -10.77
N ALA A 441 12.59 15.52 -10.56
CA ALA A 441 12.35 14.51 -11.58
C ALA A 441 12.00 13.16 -10.94
N PRO A 442 11.40 12.22 -11.69
CA PRO A 442 11.18 10.86 -11.21
C PRO A 442 12.51 10.17 -10.89
N VAL A 443 12.57 9.46 -9.76
CA VAL A 443 13.76 8.70 -9.33
C VAL A 443 14.30 7.76 -10.43
N PRO A 444 13.44 7.04 -11.19
CA PRO A 444 13.91 6.14 -12.25
C PRO A 444 14.61 6.83 -13.43
N ARG A 445 14.63 8.17 -13.49
CA ARG A 445 15.45 8.91 -14.47
C ARG A 445 16.92 9.06 -14.06
N PHE A 446 17.20 8.96 -12.76
CA PHE A 446 18.57 9.05 -12.22
C PHE A 446 19.19 7.66 -12.02
N LEU A 447 18.34 6.66 -11.82
CA LEU A 447 18.72 5.32 -11.43
C LEU A 447 17.88 4.32 -12.23
N ASP A 448 18.54 3.42 -12.96
CA ASP A 448 17.84 2.31 -13.60
C ASP A 448 17.36 1.33 -12.52
N ALA A 449 16.14 1.54 -12.04
CA ALA A 449 15.55 0.74 -10.97
C ALA A 449 15.40 -0.74 -11.37
N VAL A 450 15.18 -1.03 -12.65
CA VAL A 450 15.04 -2.41 -13.15
C VAL A 450 16.39 -3.11 -13.11
N GLN A 451 17.46 -2.44 -13.58
CA GLN A 451 18.79 -3.03 -13.51
C GLN A 451 19.26 -3.17 -12.06
N LEU A 452 19.09 -2.13 -11.23
CA LEU A 452 19.46 -2.18 -9.82
C LEU A 452 18.80 -3.35 -9.09
N THR A 453 17.51 -3.62 -9.34
CA THR A 453 16.84 -4.72 -8.65
C THR A 453 17.30 -6.09 -9.13
N LYS A 454 17.69 -6.24 -10.40
CA LYS A 454 18.35 -7.48 -10.86
C LYS A 454 19.68 -7.67 -10.13
N ASP A 455 20.51 -6.62 -10.08
CA ASP A 455 21.82 -6.68 -9.43
C ASP A 455 21.69 -7.02 -7.94
N VAL A 456 20.73 -6.41 -7.23
CA VAL A 456 20.44 -6.70 -5.82
C VAL A 456 19.91 -8.13 -5.61
N THR A 457 19.23 -8.70 -6.60
CA THR A 457 18.67 -10.04 -6.53
C THR A 457 19.71 -11.14 -6.80
N ASP A 458 20.78 -10.79 -7.51
CA ASP A 458 21.92 -11.68 -7.82
C ASP A 458 22.97 -11.71 -6.69
N ILE A 459 22.92 -10.76 -5.75
CA ILE A 459 23.69 -10.73 -4.50
C ILE A 459 22.97 -11.57 -3.44
#